data_AF-A0A4S4KQY4-F1
#
_entry.id   AF-A0A4S4KQY4-F1
#
_cell.length_a   1.000
_cell.length_b   1.000
_cell.length_c   1.000
_cell.angle_alpha   90.00
_cell.angle_beta   90.00
_cell.angle_gamma   90.00
#
_symmetry.space_group_name_H-M   'P 1'
#
loop_
_entity.id
_entity.type
_entity.pdbx_description
1 polymer ?
#
loop_
_entity_poly.entity_id
_entity_poly.type
_entity_poly.pdbx_seq_one_letter_code
_entity_poly.pdbx_strand_id
1 'polypeptide(L)'
;MARSVYDARRLVIHGKVLLNGKKHTAANTRLAPGDMVTVDPAAIPFLQRPARAKAKETSDVKASSESESSETDESGVFSTKPILKEDSKYKQTQTYFKLPSYAAPFIFIPAYLEVSFATCSAIYLRHPTARPGYSELPTPYAADGDIINFAWEWQPADL
;
A
#
# COMPACT_ATOMS: atom_id res chain seq x y z
N MET A 1 -1.04 -1.65 1.45
CA MET A 1 -1.87 -0.73 2.27
C MET A 1 -2.88 -1.47 3.14
N ALA A 2 -3.62 -2.45 2.61
CA ALA A 2 -4.52 -3.30 3.39
C ALA A 2 -4.18 -4.78 3.15
N ARG A 3 -4.59 -5.66 4.07
CA ARG A 3 -4.37 -7.11 3.93
C ARG A 3 -5.48 -7.83 3.15
N SER A 4 -6.66 -7.22 3.07
CA SER A 4 -7.82 -7.77 2.37
C SER A 4 -8.77 -6.64 1.93
N VAL A 5 -9.76 -6.99 1.10
CA VAL A 5 -10.83 -6.05 0.69
C VAL A 5 -11.64 -5.55 1.89
N TYR A 6 -11.92 -6.43 2.87
CA TYR A 6 -12.63 -6.05 4.09
C TYR A 6 -11.84 -5.05 4.94
N ASP A 7 -10.54 -5.28 5.08
CA ASP A 7 -9.65 -4.37 5.80
C ASP A 7 -9.55 -3.01 5.10
N ALA A 8 -9.44 -3.01 3.76
CA ALA A 8 -9.48 -1.79 2.96
C ALA A 8 -10.79 -1.01 3.16
N ARG A 9 -11.94 -1.68 3.06
CA ARG A 9 -13.25 -1.07 3.32
C ARG A 9 -13.35 -0.49 4.73
N ARG A 10 -12.81 -1.20 5.72
CA ARG A 10 -12.79 -0.75 7.12
C ARG A 10 -11.97 0.54 7.27
N LEU A 11 -10.82 0.64 6.63
CA LEU A 11 -9.99 1.85 6.62
C LEU A 11 -10.74 3.05 6.02
N VAL A 12 -11.47 2.84 4.91
CA VAL A 12 -12.27 3.89 4.27
C VAL A 12 -13.39 4.34 5.22
N ILE A 13 -14.20 3.40 5.73
CA ILE A 13 -15.33 3.73 6.63
C ILE A 13 -14.86 4.49 7.88
N HIS A 14 -13.71 4.15 8.45
CA HIS A 14 -13.15 4.86 9.60
C HIS A 14 -12.42 6.16 9.24
N GLY A 15 -12.45 6.61 7.98
CA GLY A 15 -11.87 7.88 7.55
C GLY A 15 -10.35 7.92 7.60
N LYS A 16 -9.69 6.77 7.46
CA LYS A 16 -8.22 6.64 7.42
C LYS A 16 -7.65 6.76 6.00
N VAL A 17 -8.51 7.08 5.03
CA VAL A 17 -8.19 7.20 3.62
C VAL A 17 -8.52 8.61 3.14
N LEU A 18 -7.63 9.16 2.31
CA LEU A 18 -7.72 10.45 1.67
C LEU A 18 -7.86 10.23 0.16
N LEU A 19 -8.86 10.84 -0.47
CA LEU A 19 -8.97 10.96 -1.93
C LEU A 19 -8.57 12.38 -2.34
N ASN A 20 -7.53 12.51 -3.14
CA ASN A 20 -6.98 13.80 -3.58
C ASN A 20 -6.73 14.77 -2.41
N GLY A 21 -6.25 14.23 -1.27
CA GLY A 21 -5.98 14.99 -0.04
C GLY A 21 -7.20 15.26 0.86
N LYS A 22 -8.41 14.88 0.45
CA LYS A 22 -9.64 15.05 1.26
C LYS A 22 -10.03 13.73 1.92
N LYS A 23 -10.39 13.76 3.21
CA LYS A 23 -10.86 12.56 3.91
C LYS A 23 -12.12 12.03 3.25
N HIS A 24 -12.14 10.73 3.00
CA HIS A 24 -13.23 10.09 2.30
C HIS A 24 -13.67 8.81 3.02
N THR A 25 -14.98 8.70 3.27
CA THR A 25 -15.57 7.59 4.03
C THR A 25 -16.47 6.68 3.21
N ALA A 26 -16.88 7.11 2.01
CA ALA A 26 -17.73 6.32 1.14
C ALA A 26 -16.90 5.30 0.34
N ALA A 27 -16.92 4.04 0.78
CA ALA A 27 -16.22 2.94 0.13
C ALA A 27 -16.77 2.58 -1.27
N ASN A 28 -17.99 2.99 -1.59
CA ASN A 28 -18.63 2.73 -2.88
C ASN A 28 -18.35 3.82 -3.92
N THR A 29 -17.50 4.79 -3.61
CA THR A 29 -17.17 5.87 -4.54
C THR A 29 -16.34 5.33 -5.70
N ARG A 30 -16.78 5.67 -6.92
CA ARG A 30 -16.06 5.32 -8.14
C ARG A 30 -14.90 6.29 -8.32
N LEU A 31 -13.70 5.75 -8.54
CA LEU A 31 -12.52 6.55 -8.85
C LEU A 31 -12.53 6.94 -10.32
N ALA A 32 -12.18 8.19 -10.60
CA ALA A 32 -11.88 8.66 -11.93
C ALA A 32 -10.38 8.50 -12.22
N PRO A 33 -9.99 8.22 -13.48
CA PRO A 33 -8.59 8.26 -13.89
C PRO A 33 -7.91 9.58 -13.44
N GLY A 34 -6.75 9.47 -12.82
CA GLY A 34 -6.01 10.56 -12.18
C GLY A 34 -6.24 10.68 -10.67
N ASP A 35 -7.25 10.02 -10.09
CA ASP A 35 -7.50 10.10 -8.65
C ASP A 35 -6.37 9.45 -7.83
N MET A 36 -5.92 10.17 -6.80
CA MET A 36 -4.93 9.72 -5.84
C MET A 36 -5.59 9.27 -4.54
N VAL A 37 -5.35 8.02 -4.17
CA VAL A 37 -5.76 7.44 -2.90
C VAL A 37 -4.56 7.40 -1.97
N THR A 38 -4.65 8.00 -0.79
CA THR A 38 -3.60 7.97 0.24
C THR A 38 -4.14 7.39 1.54
N VAL A 39 -3.36 6.52 2.18
CA VAL A 39 -3.72 5.89 3.46
C VAL A 39 -2.80 6.39 4.56
N ASP A 40 -3.36 6.70 5.72
CA ASP A 40 -2.58 7.03 6.91
C ASP A 40 -1.67 5.85 7.31
N PRO A 41 -0.33 6.00 7.33
CA PRO A 41 0.59 4.90 7.64
C PRO A 41 0.40 4.36 9.05
N ALA A 42 -0.06 5.18 10.00
CA ALA A 42 -0.33 4.74 11.36
C ALA A 42 -1.47 3.73 11.44
N ALA A 43 -2.37 3.70 10.45
CA ALA A 43 -3.48 2.74 10.39
C ALA A 43 -3.09 1.40 9.73
N ILE A 44 -1.91 1.31 9.12
CA ILE A 44 -1.47 0.12 8.37
C ILE A 44 -0.88 -0.90 9.34
N PRO A 45 -1.48 -2.11 9.48
CA PRO A 45 -1.03 -3.11 10.45
C PRO A 45 0.42 -3.57 10.23
N PHE A 46 0.89 -3.55 8.97
CA PHE A 46 2.24 -3.96 8.60
C PHE A 46 3.33 -2.97 9.04
N LEU A 47 3.01 -1.67 9.10
CA LEU A 47 3.96 -0.63 9.53
C LEU A 47 3.98 -0.46 11.06
N GLN A 48 2.91 -0.88 11.72
CA GLN A 48 2.85 -0.86 13.18
C GLN A 48 3.82 -1.88 13.77
N ARG A 49 4.58 -1.45 14.78
CA ARG A 49 5.35 -2.38 15.63
C ARG A 49 4.38 -3.40 16.25
N PRO A 50 4.75 -4.69 16.33
CA PRO A 50 3.91 -5.70 16.93
C PRO A 50 3.56 -5.29 18.37
N ALA A 51 2.31 -5.49 18.79
CA ALA A 51 1.81 -5.06 20.11
C ALA A 51 2.67 -5.59 21.28
N ARG A 52 3.32 -6.76 21.10
CA ARG A 52 4.26 -7.34 22.07
C ARG A 52 5.51 -6.46 22.31
N ALA A 53 5.93 -5.69 21.32
CA ALA A 53 7.02 -4.72 21.46
C ALA A 53 6.54 -3.42 22.13
N LYS A 54 5.31 -2.96 21.83
CA LYS A 54 4.73 -1.78 22.49
C LYS A 54 4.52 -1.96 24.00
N ALA A 55 4.12 -3.16 24.44
CA ALA A 55 3.96 -3.45 25.87
C ALA A 55 5.28 -3.37 26.66
N LYS A 56 6.43 -3.60 26.00
CA LYS A 56 7.77 -3.44 26.61
C LYS A 56 8.20 -1.97 26.67
N GLU A 57 7.88 -1.15 25.68
CA GLU A 57 8.24 0.28 25.70
C GLU A 57 7.38 1.08 26.70
N THR A 58 6.14 0.67 26.98
CA THR A 58 5.28 1.35 27.97
C THR A 58 5.67 1.08 29.43
N SER A 59 6.41 0.01 29.72
CA SER A 59 6.89 -0.27 31.09
C SER A 59 8.12 0.55 31.49
N ASP A 60 8.95 0.96 30.53
CA ASP A 60 10.19 1.72 30.81
C ASP A 60 10.00 3.24 30.85
N VAL A 61 8.95 3.79 30.24
CA VAL A 61 8.73 5.26 30.15
C VAL A 61 7.94 5.83 31.35
N LYS A 62 7.33 5.00 32.20
CA LYS A 62 6.56 5.44 33.39
C LYS A 62 7.42 5.64 34.66
N ALA A 63 8.74 5.80 34.51
CA ALA A 63 9.67 6.02 35.63
C ALA A 63 10.46 7.34 35.55
N SER A 64 10.23 8.21 34.55
CA SER A 64 11.04 9.43 34.41
C SER A 64 10.28 10.55 33.70
N SER A 65 9.55 11.36 34.45
CA SER A 65 9.10 12.68 33.99
C SER A 65 9.22 13.68 35.15
N GLU A 66 10.16 14.62 35.03
CA GLU A 66 10.00 16.07 35.33
C GLU A 66 11.35 16.73 35.65
N SER A 67 11.78 17.67 34.79
CA SER A 67 12.36 19.00 35.13
C SER A 67 12.65 19.81 33.84
N GLU A 68 11.96 20.96 33.73
CA GLU A 68 12.12 22.11 32.82
C GLU A 68 13.52 22.78 32.95
N SER A 69 14.07 23.72 32.15
CA SER A 69 13.72 24.56 30.97
C SER A 69 15.02 25.29 30.51
N SER A 70 14.95 25.98 29.34
CA SER A 70 15.64 27.24 28.91
C SER A 70 16.50 27.23 27.63
N GLU A 71 16.29 28.31 26.86
CA GLU A 71 16.71 28.72 25.50
C GLU A 71 18.25 29.01 25.41
N THR A 72 18.97 29.22 24.29
CA THR A 72 18.76 29.93 23.01
C THR A 72 19.92 29.62 22.02
N ASP A 73 19.72 29.98 20.74
CA ASP A 73 20.70 30.39 19.70
C ASP A 73 21.46 29.38 18.78
N GLU A 74 20.98 29.38 17.53
CA GLU A 74 21.63 29.52 16.21
C GLU A 74 23.05 28.97 15.91
N SER A 75 23.06 28.18 14.83
CA SER A 75 24.09 28.06 13.79
C SER A 75 25.36 27.23 14.08
N GLY A 76 25.63 26.26 13.19
CA GLY A 76 27.00 25.87 12.85
C GLY A 76 27.35 24.39 12.95
N VAL A 77 27.43 23.76 11.78
CA VAL A 77 28.30 22.60 11.47
C VAL A 77 27.79 21.22 11.91
N PHE A 78 26.83 20.68 11.15
CA PHE A 78 26.66 19.22 11.08
C PHE A 78 27.82 18.66 10.24
N SER A 79 28.87 18.22 10.93
CA SER A 79 30.07 17.63 10.34
C SER A 79 29.68 16.47 9.42
N THR A 80 29.88 16.69 8.12
CA THR A 80 29.84 15.69 7.07
C THR A 80 30.80 14.54 7.38
N LYS A 81 30.26 13.37 7.70
CA LYS A 81 30.92 12.09 7.45
C LYS A 81 29.96 11.18 6.70
N PRO A 82 30.26 10.78 5.45
CA PRO A 82 29.44 9.82 4.74
C PRO A 82 29.73 8.44 5.36
N ILE A 83 28.71 7.80 5.92
CA ILE A 83 28.77 6.38 6.24
C ILE A 83 27.88 5.66 5.24
N LEU A 84 28.32 5.67 3.98
CA LEU A 84 28.02 4.58 3.07
C LEU A 84 29.18 3.60 3.24
N LYS A 85 29.01 2.62 4.14
CA LYS A 85 29.80 1.40 4.05
C LYS A 85 29.23 0.64 2.87
N GLU A 86 29.96 0.62 1.77
CA GLU A 86 29.71 -0.30 0.68
C GLU A 86 30.03 -1.71 1.19
N ASP A 87 29.02 -2.36 1.75
CA ASP A 87 29.04 -3.79 2.04
C ASP A 87 28.97 -4.54 0.69
N SER A 88 30.15 -4.64 0.10
CA SER A 88 30.52 -5.43 -1.06
C SER A 88 30.32 -6.92 -0.76
N LYS A 89 29.10 -7.44 -0.94
CA LYS A 89 28.83 -8.90 -1.15
C LYS A 89 27.37 -9.21 -1.54
N TYR A 90 26.79 -8.48 -2.47
CA TYR A 90 25.63 -9.02 -3.18
C TYR A 90 26.14 -10.04 -4.19
N LYS A 91 26.08 -11.33 -3.84
CA LYS A 91 26.13 -12.40 -4.85
C LYS A 91 25.10 -12.00 -5.89
N GLN A 92 25.49 -11.89 -7.16
CA GLN A 92 24.55 -11.75 -8.27
C GLN A 92 23.72 -13.02 -8.34
N THR A 93 22.72 -13.10 -7.49
CA THR A 93 21.67 -14.09 -7.54
C THR A 93 20.92 -13.80 -8.83
N GLN A 94 20.81 -14.82 -9.67
CA GLN A 94 20.12 -14.79 -10.95
C GLN A 94 18.91 -13.83 -10.91
N THR A 95 18.86 -12.87 -11.82
CA THR A 95 17.81 -11.84 -11.89
C THR A 95 16.43 -12.40 -12.26
N TYR A 96 16.28 -13.73 -12.40
CA TYR A 96 14.98 -14.35 -12.59
C TYR A 96 14.24 -14.45 -11.25
N PHE A 97 13.13 -13.74 -11.16
CA PHE A 97 12.20 -13.88 -10.06
C PHE A 97 11.39 -15.18 -10.26
N LYS A 98 11.74 -16.25 -9.54
CA LYS A 98 10.99 -17.51 -9.59
C LYS A 98 9.82 -17.44 -8.62
N LEU A 99 8.60 -17.35 -9.17
CA LEU A 99 7.38 -17.35 -8.36
C LEU A 99 7.21 -18.69 -7.62
N PRO A 100 6.84 -18.67 -6.32
CA PRO A 100 6.38 -19.87 -5.61
C PRO A 100 5.17 -20.50 -6.30
N SER A 101 5.02 -21.82 -6.20
CA SER A 101 3.89 -22.56 -6.82
C SER A 101 2.50 -22.08 -6.36
N TYR A 102 2.42 -21.45 -5.19
CA TYR A 102 1.20 -20.85 -4.64
C TYR A 102 1.42 -19.36 -4.31
N ALA A 103 2.05 -18.63 -5.23
CA ALA A 103 2.18 -17.18 -5.09
C ALA A 103 0.80 -16.52 -5.03
N ALA A 104 0.66 -15.55 -4.14
CA ALA A 104 -0.59 -14.84 -4.01
C ALA A 104 -0.87 -13.98 -5.27
N PRO A 105 -2.12 -13.93 -5.77
CA PRO A 105 -2.45 -13.19 -7.00
C PRO A 105 -2.15 -11.68 -6.88
N PHE A 106 -2.13 -11.14 -5.66
CA PHE A 106 -1.82 -9.74 -5.37
C PHE A 106 -0.32 -9.41 -5.31
N ILE A 107 0.56 -10.33 -5.71
CA ILE A 107 2.00 -10.04 -5.88
C ILE A 107 2.27 -9.15 -7.10
N PHE A 108 1.36 -9.15 -8.07
CA PHE A 108 1.43 -8.32 -9.25
C PHE A 108 0.80 -6.96 -8.99
N ILE A 109 1.50 -5.90 -9.37
CA ILE A 109 0.96 -4.53 -9.37
C ILE A 109 0.34 -4.30 -10.75
N PRO A 110 -0.99 -4.10 -10.85
CA PRO A 110 -1.63 -3.94 -12.14
C PRO A 110 -1.19 -2.68 -12.87
N ALA A 111 -1.09 -2.73 -14.20
CA ALA A 111 -0.66 -1.60 -15.03
C ALA A 111 -1.57 -0.37 -14.97
N TYR A 112 -2.81 -0.53 -14.48
CA TYR A 112 -3.77 0.56 -14.31
C TYR A 112 -3.66 1.27 -12.94
N LEU A 113 -2.74 0.83 -12.06
CA LEU A 113 -2.47 1.44 -10.76
C LEU A 113 -0.99 1.73 -10.61
N GLU A 114 -0.66 3.00 -10.37
CA GLU A 114 0.68 3.38 -9.94
C GLU A 114 0.73 3.44 -8.42
N VAL A 115 1.55 2.60 -7.80
CA VAL A 115 1.61 2.46 -6.33
C VAL A 115 2.96 2.93 -5.82
N SER A 116 2.93 3.92 -4.92
CA SER A 116 4.09 4.32 -4.13
C SER A 116 3.97 3.76 -2.71
N PHE A 117 4.79 2.75 -2.43
CA PHE A 117 4.80 2.11 -1.10
C PHE A 117 5.39 3.00 -0.01
N ALA A 118 6.32 3.90 -0.37
CA ALA A 118 6.96 4.80 0.58
C ALA A 118 5.97 5.80 1.20
N THR A 119 5.08 6.35 0.37
CA THR A 119 4.09 7.35 0.77
C THR A 119 2.73 6.74 1.15
N CYS A 120 2.57 5.42 1.03
CA CYS A 120 1.28 4.76 1.18
C CYS A 120 0.18 5.42 0.32
N SER A 121 0.54 5.79 -0.92
CA SER A 121 -0.36 6.38 -1.91
C SER A 121 -0.40 5.57 -3.21
N ALA A 122 -1.52 5.64 -3.91
CA ALA A 122 -1.73 5.00 -5.20
C ALA A 122 -2.52 5.94 -6.12
N ILE A 123 -2.14 5.99 -7.39
CA ILE A 123 -2.80 6.79 -8.42
C ILE A 123 -3.53 5.84 -9.36
N TYR A 124 -4.81 6.12 -9.58
CA TYR A 124 -5.63 5.37 -10.52
C TYR A 124 -5.40 5.90 -11.93
N LEU A 125 -4.71 5.14 -12.78
CA LEU A 125 -4.30 5.64 -14.10
C LEU A 125 -5.43 5.54 -15.14
N ARG A 126 -6.14 4.41 -15.19
CA ARG A 126 -7.18 4.14 -16.19
C ARG A 126 -8.11 3.00 -15.77
N HIS A 127 -9.19 2.83 -16.52
CA HIS A 127 -10.05 1.65 -16.39
C HIS A 127 -9.33 0.37 -16.84
N PRO A 128 -9.49 -0.75 -16.08
CA PRO A 128 -8.87 -2.02 -16.43
C PRO A 128 -9.47 -2.55 -17.73
N THR A 129 -8.62 -3.14 -18.58
CA THR A 129 -9.06 -3.71 -19.86
C THR A 129 -8.98 -5.23 -19.82
N ALA A 130 -10.04 -5.90 -20.27
CA ALA A 130 -10.05 -7.33 -20.56
C ALA A 130 -10.16 -7.51 -22.09
N ARG A 131 -9.17 -8.17 -22.68
CA ARG A 131 -9.16 -8.57 -24.09
C ARG A 131 -9.10 -10.09 -24.19
N PRO A 132 -9.54 -10.67 -25.31
CA PRO A 132 -9.30 -12.08 -25.54
C PRO A 132 -7.80 -12.40 -25.43
N GLY A 133 -7.45 -13.41 -24.64
CA GLY A 133 -6.08 -13.82 -24.33
C GLY A 133 -5.34 -12.97 -23.29
N TYR A 134 -5.92 -11.85 -22.81
CA TYR A 134 -5.27 -10.96 -21.85
C TYR A 134 -6.25 -10.22 -20.95
N SER A 135 -6.19 -10.45 -19.64
CA SER A 135 -6.98 -9.72 -18.64
C SER A 135 -6.07 -9.09 -17.60
N GLU A 136 -6.27 -7.79 -17.37
CA GLU A 136 -5.60 -7.07 -16.28
C GLU A 136 -6.24 -7.33 -14.92
N LEU A 137 -7.45 -7.91 -14.91
CA LEU A 137 -8.13 -8.23 -13.67
C LEU A 137 -7.42 -9.41 -12.99
N PRO A 138 -7.11 -9.32 -11.68
CA PRO A 138 -6.47 -10.40 -10.94
C PRO A 138 -7.49 -11.50 -10.59
N THR A 139 -8.11 -12.09 -11.61
CA THR A 139 -9.06 -13.21 -11.49
C THR A 139 -8.33 -14.54 -11.65
N PRO A 140 -8.70 -15.58 -10.91
CA PRO A 140 -8.13 -16.93 -11.08
C PRO A 140 -8.59 -17.62 -12.38
N TYR A 141 -9.59 -17.05 -13.05
CA TYR A 141 -10.13 -17.58 -14.30
C TYR A 141 -9.39 -17.01 -15.50
N ALA A 142 -9.23 -17.83 -16.54
CA ALA A 142 -8.62 -17.43 -17.80
C ALA A 142 -9.46 -16.35 -18.48
N ALA A 143 -8.79 -15.38 -19.14
CA ALA A 143 -9.44 -14.28 -19.85
C ALA A 143 -10.46 -14.76 -20.89
N ASP A 144 -10.13 -15.84 -21.62
CA ASP A 144 -10.99 -16.49 -22.63
C ASP A 144 -11.84 -17.63 -22.07
N GLY A 145 -11.82 -17.86 -20.75
CA GLY A 145 -12.52 -18.99 -20.15
C GLY A 145 -14.03 -18.80 -20.19
N ASP A 146 -14.75 -19.92 -20.30
CA ASP A 146 -16.22 -19.97 -20.34
C ASP A 146 -16.86 -19.14 -19.21
N ILE A 147 -16.30 -19.17 -18.00
CA ILE A 147 -16.80 -18.42 -16.83
C ILE A 147 -16.76 -16.90 -17.06
N ILE A 148 -15.69 -16.39 -17.66
CA ILE A 148 -15.57 -14.96 -17.94
C ILE A 148 -16.49 -14.60 -19.11
N ASN A 149 -16.52 -15.40 -20.17
CA ASN A 149 -17.41 -15.18 -21.32
C ASN A 149 -18.89 -15.14 -20.90
N PHE A 150 -19.35 -16.13 -20.12
CA PHE A 150 -20.72 -16.15 -19.60
C PHE A 150 -21.03 -14.96 -18.69
N ALA A 151 -20.09 -14.49 -17.87
CA ALA A 151 -20.30 -13.31 -17.04
C ALA A 151 -20.51 -12.04 -17.88
N TRP A 152 -19.81 -11.91 -19.01
CA TRP A 152 -20.00 -10.80 -19.95
C TRP A 152 -21.31 -10.92 -20.74
N GLU A 153 -21.71 -12.14 -21.12
CA GLU A 153 -22.98 -12.39 -21.80
C GLU A 153 -24.20 -12.18 -20.87
N TRP A 154 -24.03 -12.42 -19.57
CA TRP A 154 -25.10 -12.25 -18.57
C TRP A 154 -25.35 -10.79 -18.18
N GLN A 155 -24.53 -9.84 -18.66
CA GLN A 155 -24.78 -8.41 -18.57
C GLN A 155 -25.17 -7.83 -19.95
N PRO A 156 -26.29 -8.23 -20.57
CA PRO A 156 -26.87 -7.41 -21.62
C PRO A 156 -27.35 -6.11 -20.96
N ALA A 157 -26.86 -4.99 -21.51
CA ALA A 157 -27.20 -3.65 -21.10
C ALA A 157 -28.72 -3.43 -21.20
N ASP A 158 -29.43 -3.41 -20.07
CA ASP A 158 -30.75 -2.78 -19.94
C ASP A 158 -31.05 -2.50 -18.46
N LEU A 159 -30.70 -1.27 -18.01
CA LEU A 159 -31.42 -0.39 -17.06
C LEU A 159 -30.63 0.91 -16.79
#